data_AF-A0A1I0ZZ22-F1
#
_entry.id   AF-A0A1I0ZZ22-F1
#
_cell.length_a   1.000
_cell.length_b   1.000
_cell.length_c   1.000
_cell.angle_alpha   90.00
_cell.angle_beta   90.00
_cell.angle_gamma   90.00
#
_symmetry.space_group_name_H-M   'P 1'
#
loop_
_entity.id
_entity.type
_entity.pdbx_description
1 polymer ?
#
loop_
_entity_poly.entity_id
_entity_poly.type
_entity_poly.pdbx_seq_one_letter_code
_entity_poly.pdbx_strand_id
1 'polypeptide(L)'
;MKKVLSVLCIAVMSLNLIMPTTSVSAKEHSIKTEITNPNDNLMVTEDDKGITVIDRNLLNSKFSIEDLDDDEIVSRMASYKVKNIQNLGEYIDYSTVYQTLSGASGITLNLGLQKSISASVTSTFGVSKSDISSSVGFNVSKSYSVSYGGSYTVPSNVSRAVLKAHPLYEKYEYGIYLRGKMGLPDTRMETGYALKPIGIHYSKEFR
;
A
#
# COMPACT_ATOMS: atom_id res chain seq x y z
N MET A 1 44.21 71.19 -24.37
CA MET A 1 45.14 70.94 -25.49
C MET A 1 46.16 69.88 -25.06
N LYS A 2 46.40 68.87 -25.91
CA LYS A 2 47.64 68.08 -26.16
C LYS A 2 48.47 67.56 -24.95
N LYS A 3 49.09 66.38 -24.90
CA LYS A 3 49.22 65.11 -25.68
C LYS A 3 50.06 64.19 -24.74
N VAL A 4 49.65 62.94 -24.50
CA VAL A 4 50.26 61.65 -24.95
C VAL A 4 51.68 61.32 -24.46
N LEU A 5 51.84 60.17 -23.77
CA LEU A 5 52.78 59.03 -23.98
C LEU A 5 52.76 58.14 -22.70
N SER A 6 52.91 56.81 -22.66
CA SER A 6 52.96 55.72 -23.64
C SER A 6 53.02 54.38 -22.87
N VAL A 7 52.23 53.40 -23.32
CA VAL A 7 52.53 51.95 -23.50
C VAL A 7 53.16 51.14 -22.35
N LEU A 8 52.45 50.09 -21.90
CA LEU A 8 52.94 48.72 -22.00
C LEU A 8 51.79 47.70 -22.07
N CYS A 9 51.65 47.06 -23.23
CA CYS A 9 50.84 45.86 -23.43
C CYS A 9 51.55 44.66 -22.79
N ILE A 10 50.84 43.88 -21.98
CA ILE A 10 51.15 42.47 -21.80
C ILE A 10 49.87 41.68 -22.10
N ALA A 11 49.95 40.89 -23.16
CA ALA A 11 48.95 39.92 -23.53
C ALA A 11 48.91 38.79 -22.48
N VAL A 12 47.72 38.40 -22.06
CA VAL A 12 47.53 37.09 -21.41
C VAL A 12 46.48 36.32 -22.18
N MET A 13 46.93 35.16 -22.66
CA MET A 13 46.20 34.15 -23.41
C MET A 13 44.98 33.63 -22.64
N SER A 14 43.99 33.25 -23.43
CA SER A 14 42.71 32.60 -23.14
C SER A 14 42.74 31.39 -22.20
N LEU A 15 41.66 31.22 -21.43
CA LEU A 15 41.04 29.90 -21.23
C LEU A 15 39.53 30.04 -21.04
N ASN A 16 38.76 29.76 -22.10
CA ASN A 16 37.31 29.61 -22.03
C ASN A 16 36.99 28.26 -21.37
N LEU A 17 36.51 28.27 -20.13
CA LEU A 17 35.80 27.12 -19.58
C LEU A 17 34.31 27.26 -19.91
N ILE A 18 33.88 26.51 -20.92
CA ILE A 18 32.47 26.21 -21.19
C ILE A 18 32.02 25.26 -20.07
N MET A 19 31.17 25.73 -19.16
CA MET A 19 30.47 24.82 -18.24
C MET A 19 29.18 24.32 -18.91
N PRO A 20 28.91 23.00 -18.93
CA PRO A 20 27.66 22.47 -19.44
C PRO A 20 26.53 22.76 -18.44
N THR A 21 25.51 23.50 -18.90
CA THR A 21 24.22 23.58 -18.21
C THR A 21 23.52 22.24 -18.33
N THR A 22 23.47 21.48 -17.25
CA THR A 22 22.56 20.35 -17.13
C THR A 22 21.27 20.85 -16.49
N SER A 23 20.21 20.90 -17.30
CA SER A 23 18.85 21.09 -16.80
C SER A 23 18.44 19.84 -16.03
N VAL A 24 18.47 19.91 -14.71
CA VAL A 24 17.87 18.88 -13.86
C VAL A 24 16.36 19.10 -13.89
N SER A 25 15.68 18.23 -14.63
CA SER A 25 14.23 18.04 -14.55
C SER A 25 13.88 17.63 -13.11
N ALA A 26 13.20 18.53 -12.39
CA ALA A 26 12.68 18.24 -11.07
C ALA A 26 11.58 17.19 -11.18
N LYS A 27 11.91 15.95 -10.83
CA LYS A 27 10.93 14.90 -10.56
C LYS A 27 10.33 15.23 -9.19
N GLU A 28 9.05 15.59 -9.15
CA GLU A 28 8.32 15.83 -7.90
C GLU A 28 8.50 14.63 -6.97
N HIS A 29 9.17 14.88 -5.85
CA HIS A 29 9.38 13.91 -4.79
C HIS A 29 8.26 14.14 -3.77
N SER A 30 7.20 13.35 -3.83
CA SER A 30 6.16 13.32 -2.80
C SER A 30 6.83 12.97 -1.47
N ILE A 31 6.93 13.94 -0.57
CA ILE A 31 7.52 13.76 0.77
C ILE A 31 6.57 12.88 1.58
N LYS A 32 6.87 11.58 1.64
CA LYS A 32 6.23 10.68 2.61
C LYS A 32 6.77 11.04 3.99
N THR A 33 5.95 11.66 4.82
CA THR A 33 6.32 11.92 6.22
C THR A 33 5.92 10.71 7.04
N GLU A 34 6.90 9.92 7.48
CA GLU A 34 6.68 8.81 8.42
C GLU A 34 6.62 9.40 9.84
N ILE A 35 5.41 9.46 10.43
CA ILE A 35 5.25 9.86 11.83
C ILE A 35 5.42 8.59 12.67
N THR A 36 6.65 8.33 13.13
CA THR A 36 6.97 7.18 13.98
C THR A 36 7.09 7.59 15.45
N ASN A 37 6.21 7.06 16.29
CA ASN A 37 6.48 6.93 17.72
C ASN A 37 7.09 5.54 17.94
N PRO A 38 8.29 5.40 18.51
CA PRO A 38 9.05 4.14 18.54
C PRO A 38 8.43 2.99 19.35
N ASN A 39 7.28 3.20 19.99
CA ASN A 39 6.49 2.17 20.69
C ASN A 39 5.15 1.84 19.99
N ASP A 40 4.85 2.46 18.84
CA ASP A 40 3.60 2.23 18.12
C ASP A 40 3.77 1.16 17.06
N ASN A 41 2.95 0.11 17.15
CA ASN A 41 2.83 -0.95 16.14
C ASN A 41 2.26 -0.44 14.81
N LEU A 42 2.06 0.87 14.65
CA LEU A 42 1.42 1.50 13.51
C LEU A 42 2.45 2.23 12.63
N MET A 43 2.34 2.05 11.32
CA MET A 43 3.01 2.84 10.28
C MET A 43 2.01 3.85 9.74
N VAL A 44 2.29 5.13 9.91
CA VAL A 44 1.45 6.21 9.36
C VAL A 44 2.25 6.90 8.25
N THR A 45 1.70 6.88 7.04
CA THR A 45 2.22 7.63 5.90
C THR A 45 1.17 8.63 5.46
N GLU A 46 1.57 9.88 5.32
CA GLU A 46 0.74 10.94 4.77
C GLU A 46 1.27 11.39 3.41
N ASP A 47 0.39 11.45 2.42
CA ASP A 47 0.67 11.97 1.08
C ASP A 47 -0.54 12.77 0.53
N ASP A 48 -0.48 13.07 -0.77
CA ASP A 48 -1.51 13.78 -1.53
C ASP A 48 -2.81 12.99 -1.66
N LYS A 49 -2.73 11.65 -1.64
CA LYS A 49 -3.90 10.75 -1.76
C LYS A 49 -4.62 10.60 -0.43
N GLY A 50 -3.89 10.66 0.69
CA GLY A 50 -4.50 10.49 1.99
C GLY A 50 -3.55 10.32 3.16
N ILE A 51 -4.08 9.69 4.20
CA ILE A 51 -3.32 9.19 5.35
C ILE A 51 -3.50 7.67 5.37
N THR A 52 -2.42 6.94 5.12
CA THR A 52 -2.38 5.48 5.19
C THR A 52 -1.87 5.07 6.56
N VAL A 53 -2.63 4.21 7.24
CA VAL A 53 -2.27 3.64 8.52
C VAL A 53 -2.21 2.12 8.37
N ILE A 54 -1.04 1.54 8.62
CA ILE A 54 -0.81 0.09 8.57
C ILE A 54 -0.45 -0.42 9.96
N ASP A 55 -1.07 -1.50 10.40
CA ASP A 55 -0.69 -2.21 11.62
C ASP A 55 0.40 -3.25 11.30
N ARG A 56 1.61 -3.01 11.82
CA ARG A 56 2.78 -3.89 11.64
C ARG A 56 2.57 -5.27 12.25
N ASN A 57 1.72 -5.41 13.27
CA ASN A 57 1.38 -6.72 13.84
C ASN A 57 0.52 -7.53 12.87
N LEU A 58 -0.34 -6.87 12.10
CA LEU A 58 -1.13 -7.55 11.08
C LEU A 58 -0.26 -7.99 9.90
N LEU A 59 0.74 -7.18 9.50
CA LEU A 59 1.73 -7.59 8.50
C LEU A 59 2.55 -8.81 8.96
N ASN A 60 3.12 -8.74 10.16
CA ASN A 60 4.04 -9.76 10.68
C ASN A 60 3.34 -10.88 11.47
N SER A 61 2.01 -10.94 11.44
CA SER A 61 1.25 -11.94 12.18
C SER A 61 1.67 -13.34 11.74
N LYS A 62 2.15 -14.14 12.69
CA LYS A 62 2.47 -15.55 12.44
C LYS A 62 1.16 -16.29 12.19
N PHE A 63 1.08 -16.92 11.02
CA PHE A 63 -0.04 -17.77 10.67
C PHE A 63 0.17 -19.17 11.26
N SER A 64 -0.84 -19.65 11.99
CA SER A 64 -0.86 -20.99 12.58
C SER A 64 -1.94 -21.81 11.87
N ILE A 65 -1.61 -23.05 11.48
CA ILE A 65 -2.53 -23.95 10.76
C ILE A 65 -3.71 -24.36 11.65
N GLU A 66 -3.53 -24.35 12.97
CA GLU A 66 -4.57 -24.63 13.98
C GLU A 66 -5.76 -23.66 13.91
N ASP A 67 -5.58 -22.51 13.27
CA ASP A 67 -6.62 -21.48 13.11
C ASP A 67 -7.55 -21.71 11.93
N LEU A 68 -7.36 -22.77 11.13
CA LEU A 68 -8.14 -23.06 9.95
C LEU A 68 -9.38 -23.88 10.29
N ASP A 69 -10.53 -23.42 9.79
CA ASP A 69 -11.73 -24.24 9.73
C ASP A 69 -11.56 -25.23 8.57
N ASP A 70 -11.61 -26.52 8.88
CA ASP A 70 -11.33 -27.60 7.92
C ASP A 70 -12.57 -27.88 7.05
N ASP A 71 -12.82 -27.01 6.08
CA ASP A 71 -13.85 -27.21 5.06
C ASP A 71 -13.33 -28.22 4.01
N GLU A 72 -13.50 -29.52 4.25
CA GLU A 72 -13.05 -30.57 3.33
C GLU A 72 -13.88 -30.54 2.03
N ILE A 73 -13.31 -30.03 0.93
CA ILE A 73 -13.90 -30.23 -0.41
C ILE A 73 -13.48 -31.60 -0.92
N VAL A 74 -14.26 -32.63 -0.57
CA VAL A 74 -14.03 -34.01 -0.99
C VAL A 74 -14.45 -34.23 -2.46
N SER A 75 -13.67 -33.73 -3.42
CA SER A 75 -13.87 -34.09 -4.84
C SER A 75 -13.21 -35.43 -5.14
N ARG A 76 -14.02 -36.49 -5.25
CA ARG A 76 -13.55 -37.88 -5.50
C ARG A 76 -12.99 -38.13 -6.92
N MET A 77 -12.88 -37.12 -7.79
CA MET A 77 -12.48 -37.32 -9.20
C MET A 77 -11.38 -36.39 -9.71
N ALA A 78 -11.21 -35.20 -9.12
CA ALA A 78 -10.19 -34.23 -9.51
C ALA A 78 -9.55 -33.59 -8.28
N SER A 79 -8.22 -33.77 -8.13
CA SER A 79 -7.45 -33.14 -7.07
C SER A 79 -6.92 -31.80 -7.58
N TYR A 80 -7.28 -30.71 -6.92
CA TYR A 80 -6.77 -29.38 -7.21
C TYR A 80 -5.74 -28.97 -6.15
N LYS A 81 -4.92 -27.98 -6.48
CA LYS A 81 -3.98 -27.36 -5.54
C LYS A 81 -3.73 -25.91 -5.89
N VAL A 82 -3.38 -25.13 -4.87
CA VAL A 82 -3.02 -23.72 -5.01
C VAL A 82 -1.52 -23.62 -5.29
N LYS A 83 -1.11 -22.76 -6.23
CA LYS A 83 0.30 -22.49 -6.60
C LYS A 83 0.48 -21.04 -7.04
N ASN A 84 1.74 -20.66 -7.28
CA ASN A 84 2.14 -19.37 -7.86
C ASN A 84 1.58 -18.20 -7.08
N ILE A 85 1.81 -18.22 -5.76
CA ILE A 85 1.42 -17.14 -4.87
C ILE A 85 2.31 -15.94 -5.14
N GLN A 86 1.70 -14.79 -5.37
CA GLN A 86 2.40 -13.53 -5.54
C GLN A 86 1.75 -12.46 -4.68
N ASN A 87 2.56 -11.77 -3.87
CA ASN A 87 2.13 -10.56 -3.20
C ASN A 87 2.12 -9.40 -4.22
N LEU A 88 0.95 -8.80 -4.44
CA LEU A 88 0.73 -7.66 -5.32
C LEU A 88 0.85 -6.31 -4.59
N GLY A 89 1.06 -6.34 -3.27
CA GLY A 89 1.22 -5.17 -2.41
C GLY A 89 -0.11 -4.65 -1.86
N GLU A 90 -0.10 -3.38 -1.51
CA GLU A 90 -1.21 -2.68 -0.89
C GLU A 90 -2.39 -2.47 -1.85
N TYR A 91 -3.60 -2.72 -1.37
CA TYR A 91 -4.85 -2.50 -2.08
C TYR A 91 -5.85 -1.78 -1.19
N ILE A 92 -6.38 -0.65 -1.67
CA ILE A 92 -7.40 0.15 -0.97
C ILE A 92 -8.74 -0.11 -1.66
N ASP A 93 -9.75 -0.53 -0.90
CA ASP A 93 -11.12 -0.61 -1.40
C ASP A 93 -11.86 0.71 -1.16
N TYR A 94 -11.85 1.58 -2.17
CA TYR A 94 -12.53 2.87 -2.15
C TYR A 94 -14.06 2.77 -2.20
N SER A 95 -14.63 1.59 -2.50
CA SER A 95 -16.08 1.41 -2.52
C SER A 95 -16.68 1.29 -1.11
N THR A 96 -15.87 0.83 -0.15
CA THR A 96 -16.26 0.69 1.25
C THR A 96 -15.81 1.91 2.06
N VAL A 97 -16.75 2.57 2.76
CA VAL A 97 -16.46 3.70 3.66
C VAL A 97 -16.91 3.38 5.07
N TYR A 98 -15.99 3.40 6.04
CA TYR A 98 -16.30 3.12 7.45
C TYR A 98 -16.58 4.37 8.27
N GLN A 99 -16.01 5.51 7.90
CA GLN A 99 -16.16 6.78 8.60
C GLN A 99 -15.96 7.93 7.62
N THR A 100 -16.72 9.00 7.78
CA THR A 100 -16.49 10.27 7.06
C THR A 100 -16.37 11.38 8.09
N LEU A 101 -15.31 12.18 7.96
CA LEU A 101 -15.03 13.33 8.81
C LEU A 101 -14.93 14.56 7.93
N SER A 102 -15.37 15.72 8.42
CA SER A 102 -15.17 16.97 7.69
C SER A 102 -14.97 18.13 8.64
N GLY A 103 -14.17 19.10 8.23
CA GLY A 103 -13.85 20.27 9.03
C GLY A 103 -13.47 21.45 8.16
N ALA A 104 -13.73 22.64 8.68
CA ALA A 104 -13.25 23.87 8.08
C ALA A 104 -11.73 24.02 8.28
N SER A 105 -11.15 24.92 7.51
CA SER A 105 -9.79 25.41 7.67
C SER A 105 -9.37 25.60 9.14
N GLY A 106 -8.22 25.06 9.54
CA GLY A 106 -7.68 25.19 10.89
C GLY A 106 -8.34 24.31 11.97
N ILE A 107 -9.39 23.55 11.65
CA ILE A 107 -10.01 22.61 12.59
C ILE A 107 -9.23 21.29 12.63
N THR A 108 -9.02 20.75 13.83
CA THR A 108 -8.46 19.41 14.03
C THR A 108 -9.57 18.36 14.05
N LEU A 109 -9.48 17.41 13.14
CA LEU A 109 -10.33 16.22 13.03
C LEU A 109 -9.75 15.08 13.86
N ASN A 110 -10.61 14.37 14.60
CA ASN A 110 -10.25 13.16 15.33
C ASN A 110 -10.47 11.94 14.43
N LEU A 111 -9.39 11.19 14.15
CA LEU A 111 -9.39 10.04 13.24
C LEU A 111 -9.67 8.71 13.95
N GLY A 112 -10.14 8.72 15.19
CA GLY A 112 -10.42 7.53 15.99
C GLY A 112 -11.35 6.55 15.26
N LEU A 113 -10.83 5.34 14.97
CA LEU A 113 -11.58 4.25 14.36
C LEU A 113 -11.12 2.90 14.91
N GLN A 114 -12.08 2.01 15.18
CA GLN A 114 -11.84 0.61 15.46
C GLN A 114 -12.85 -0.22 14.67
N LYS A 115 -12.37 -1.15 13.84
CA LYS A 115 -13.20 -2.02 13.01
C LYS A 115 -12.63 -3.42 12.90
N SER A 116 -13.52 -4.40 12.88
CA SER A 116 -13.22 -5.77 12.48
C SER A 116 -13.46 -5.89 10.99
N ILE A 117 -12.41 -6.13 10.21
CA ILE A 117 -12.45 -6.22 8.75
C ILE A 117 -12.21 -7.67 8.35
N SER A 118 -13.07 -8.24 7.52
CA SER A 118 -12.92 -9.62 7.05
C SER A 118 -11.84 -9.73 5.99
N ALA A 119 -11.01 -10.77 6.07
CA ALA A 119 -10.29 -11.23 4.89
C ALA A 119 -11.28 -11.78 3.85
N SER A 120 -10.82 -11.86 2.61
CA SER A 120 -11.66 -12.35 1.53
C SER A 120 -10.86 -13.05 0.44
N VAL A 121 -11.56 -13.89 -0.33
CA VAL A 121 -11.06 -14.57 -1.53
C VAL A 121 -12.05 -14.41 -2.67
N THR A 122 -11.54 -14.33 -3.90
CA THR A 122 -12.39 -14.20 -5.10
C THR A 122 -12.74 -15.53 -5.76
N SER A 123 -11.94 -16.59 -5.57
CA SER A 123 -12.21 -17.90 -6.17
C SER A 123 -11.75 -19.06 -5.30
N THR A 124 -12.58 -20.10 -5.18
CA THR A 124 -12.31 -21.33 -4.40
C THR A 124 -12.49 -22.57 -5.29
N PHE A 125 -12.31 -22.43 -6.61
CA PHE A 125 -12.61 -23.50 -7.56
C PHE A 125 -11.86 -24.80 -7.24
N GLY A 126 -12.59 -25.81 -6.77
CA GLY A 126 -12.04 -27.13 -6.45
C GLY A 126 -11.04 -27.18 -5.29
N VAL A 127 -10.84 -26.07 -4.55
CA VAL A 127 -9.93 -25.96 -3.39
C VAL A 127 -10.64 -25.31 -2.22
N SER A 128 -10.32 -25.74 -1.00
CA SER A 128 -10.91 -25.15 0.20
C SER A 128 -10.31 -23.76 0.51
N LYS A 129 -11.00 -22.97 1.33
CA LYS A 129 -10.40 -21.75 1.90
C LYS A 129 -9.24 -22.06 2.84
N SER A 130 -9.22 -23.25 3.45
CA SER A 130 -8.12 -23.77 4.27
C SER A 130 -6.84 -23.98 3.42
N ASP A 131 -6.98 -24.60 2.24
CA ASP A 131 -5.88 -24.78 1.28
C ASP A 131 -5.31 -23.45 0.82
N ILE A 132 -6.18 -22.49 0.52
CA ILE A 132 -5.78 -21.13 0.12
C ILE A 132 -5.05 -20.47 1.29
N SER A 133 -5.63 -20.48 2.48
CA SER A 133 -5.04 -19.86 3.68
C SER A 133 -3.65 -20.40 3.99
N SER A 134 -3.50 -21.73 3.92
CA SER A 134 -2.21 -22.41 4.08
C SER A 134 -1.17 -21.97 3.04
N SER A 135 -1.63 -21.67 1.82
CA SER A 135 -0.76 -21.25 0.72
C SER A 135 -0.39 -19.77 0.78
N VAL A 136 -1.32 -18.90 1.16
CA VAL A 136 -1.09 -17.45 1.24
C VAL A 136 -0.48 -17.01 2.58
N GLY A 137 -0.50 -17.86 3.59
CA GLY A 137 0.11 -17.60 4.90
C GLY A 137 -0.71 -16.67 5.79
N PHE A 138 -2.03 -16.65 5.63
CA PHE A 138 -2.98 -16.01 6.55
C PHE A 138 -4.35 -16.65 6.41
N ASN A 139 -5.18 -16.59 7.45
CA ASN A 139 -6.53 -17.15 7.38
C ASN A 139 -7.45 -16.20 6.57
N VAL A 140 -7.94 -16.68 5.43
CA VAL A 140 -8.79 -15.92 4.49
C VAL A 140 -10.27 -15.89 4.87
N SER A 141 -10.67 -16.65 5.89
CA SER A 141 -12.03 -16.71 6.45
C SER A 141 -12.18 -15.86 7.72
N LYS A 142 -11.07 -15.45 8.34
CA LYS A 142 -11.08 -14.66 9.59
C LYS A 142 -11.26 -13.16 9.36
N SER A 143 -11.69 -12.49 10.42
CA SER A 143 -11.65 -11.03 10.52
C SER A 143 -10.48 -10.56 11.37
N TYR A 144 -9.95 -9.38 11.04
CA TYR A 144 -8.81 -8.76 11.68
C TYR A 144 -9.26 -7.42 12.26
N SER A 145 -8.94 -7.20 13.54
CA SER A 145 -9.24 -5.93 14.18
C SER A 145 -8.19 -4.90 13.76
N VAL A 146 -8.65 -3.78 13.20
CA VAL A 146 -7.82 -2.64 12.87
C VAL A 146 -8.28 -1.46 13.71
N SER A 147 -7.34 -0.80 14.36
CA SER A 147 -7.60 0.40 15.15
C SER A 147 -6.58 1.48 14.88
N TYR A 148 -7.07 2.72 14.81
CA TYR A 148 -6.24 3.90 14.73
C TYR A 148 -6.80 5.00 15.62
N GLY A 149 -5.94 5.60 16.43
CA GLY A 149 -6.23 6.81 17.20
C GLY A 149 -5.26 7.89 16.76
N GLY A 150 -5.76 8.91 16.08
CA GLY A 150 -4.93 10.00 15.57
C GLY A 150 -5.75 11.26 15.30
N SER A 151 -5.08 12.28 14.77
CA SER A 151 -5.72 13.54 14.44
C SER A 151 -5.17 14.12 13.15
N TYR A 152 -5.98 14.90 12.45
CA TYR A 152 -5.57 15.64 11.27
C TYR A 152 -6.08 17.07 11.34
N THR A 153 -5.18 18.05 11.25
CA THR A 153 -5.54 19.46 11.23
C THR A 153 -5.73 19.92 9.79
N VAL A 154 -6.91 20.43 9.47
CA VAL A 154 -7.22 20.92 8.13
C VAL A 154 -6.31 22.10 7.79
N PRO A 155 -5.54 22.03 6.69
CA PRO A 155 -4.63 23.10 6.30
C PRO A 155 -5.34 24.44 6.13
N SER A 156 -4.65 25.54 6.48
CA SER A 156 -5.23 26.89 6.42
C SER A 156 -5.50 27.38 4.98
N ASN A 157 -4.89 26.75 3.99
CA ASN A 157 -5.01 27.12 2.57
C ASN A 157 -6.21 26.49 1.85
N VAL A 158 -7.01 25.67 2.54
CA VAL A 158 -8.26 25.09 2.02
C VAL A 158 -9.44 25.57 2.85
N SER A 159 -10.63 25.68 2.25
CA SER A 159 -11.82 26.11 2.99
C SER A 159 -12.35 24.98 3.86
N ARG A 160 -12.29 23.75 3.34
CA ARG A 160 -12.78 22.54 3.99
C ARG A 160 -12.01 21.32 3.52
N ALA A 161 -11.83 20.36 4.42
CA ALA A 161 -11.42 19.00 4.05
C ALA A 161 -12.51 18.00 4.43
N VAL A 162 -12.64 16.95 3.62
CA VAL A 162 -13.42 15.76 3.90
C VAL A 162 -12.47 14.57 3.87
N LEU A 163 -12.46 13.79 4.95
CA LEU A 163 -11.71 12.55 5.06
C LEU A 163 -12.67 11.37 5.05
N LYS A 164 -12.39 10.34 4.23
CA LYS A 164 -13.17 9.09 4.20
C LYS A 164 -12.26 7.92 4.52
N ALA A 165 -12.63 7.14 5.53
CA ALA A 165 -11.88 5.97 5.97
C ALA A 165 -12.27 4.73 5.17
N HIS A 166 -11.29 4.11 4.53
CA HIS A 166 -11.41 2.91 3.70
C HIS A 166 -10.58 1.76 4.28
N PRO A 167 -10.98 0.50 4.10
CA PRO A 167 -10.12 -0.63 4.44
C PRO A 167 -8.90 -0.67 3.53
N LEU A 168 -7.75 -0.98 4.13
CA LEU A 168 -6.50 -1.26 3.44
C LEU A 168 -6.14 -2.74 3.59
N TYR A 169 -5.83 -3.36 2.47
CA TYR A 169 -5.48 -4.77 2.37
C TYR A 169 -4.07 -4.95 1.82
N GLU A 170 -3.45 -6.07 2.18
CA GLU A 170 -2.40 -6.69 1.40
C GLU A 170 -3.03 -7.69 0.45
N LYS A 171 -2.76 -7.54 -0.85
CA LYS A 171 -3.38 -8.33 -1.91
C LYS A 171 -2.43 -9.40 -2.42
N TYR A 172 -2.91 -10.64 -2.43
CA TYR A 172 -2.19 -11.78 -2.97
C TYR A 172 -2.93 -12.33 -4.19
N GLU A 173 -2.20 -12.64 -5.26
CA GLU A 173 -2.68 -13.47 -6.36
C GLU A 173 -2.28 -14.92 -6.11
N TYR A 174 -3.16 -15.86 -6.47
CA TYR A 174 -2.85 -17.28 -6.49
C TYR A 174 -3.46 -17.96 -7.72
N GLY A 175 -2.80 -19.01 -8.20
CA GLY A 175 -3.34 -19.88 -9.23
C GLY A 175 -3.92 -21.17 -8.66
N ILE A 176 -5.04 -21.60 -9.19
CA ILE A 176 -5.65 -22.90 -8.92
C ILE A 176 -5.27 -23.84 -10.06
N TYR A 177 -4.71 -25.00 -9.72
CA TYR A 177 -4.20 -25.98 -10.67
C TYR A 177 -4.88 -27.33 -10.48
N LEU A 178 -5.28 -27.96 -11.59
CA LEU A 178 -5.63 -29.37 -11.60
C LEU A 178 -4.35 -30.19 -11.53
N ARG A 179 -4.27 -31.11 -10.56
CA ARG A 179 -3.11 -31.98 -10.37
C ARG A 179 -2.98 -32.94 -11.56
N GLY A 180 -1.80 -32.93 -12.18
CA GLY A 180 -1.46 -33.86 -13.24
C GLY A 180 -1.40 -35.31 -12.74
N LYS A 181 -1.70 -36.28 -13.61
CA LYS A 181 -1.57 -37.71 -13.31
C LYS A 181 -0.33 -38.29 -13.98
N MET A 182 0.31 -39.28 -13.35
CA MET A 182 1.38 -40.09 -13.95
C MET A 182 2.50 -39.28 -14.62
N GLY A 183 3.10 -38.33 -13.89
CA GLY A 183 4.24 -37.54 -14.39
C GLY A 183 3.88 -36.37 -15.32
N LEU A 184 2.60 -36.19 -15.66
CA LEU A 184 2.14 -35.00 -16.36
C LEU A 184 2.19 -33.76 -15.45
N PRO A 185 2.52 -32.57 -16.01
CA PRO A 185 2.51 -31.34 -15.24
C PRO A 185 1.09 -30.95 -14.81
N ASP A 186 1.00 -30.15 -13.75
CA ASP A 186 -0.27 -29.56 -13.35
C ASP A 186 -0.74 -28.55 -14.39
N THR A 187 -2.05 -28.47 -14.61
CA THR A 187 -2.64 -27.53 -15.56
C THR A 187 -3.31 -26.39 -14.79
N ARG A 188 -3.02 -25.14 -15.15
CA ARG A 188 -3.66 -23.97 -14.54
C ARG A 188 -5.12 -23.93 -14.95
N MET A 189 -6.00 -23.80 -13.98
CA MET A 189 -7.45 -23.77 -14.18
C MET A 189 -7.99 -22.35 -14.00
N GLU A 190 -7.56 -21.68 -12.93
CA GLU A 190 -8.10 -20.37 -12.56
C GLU A 190 -7.07 -19.52 -11.80
N THR A 191 -7.38 -18.23 -11.69
CA THR A 191 -6.67 -17.26 -10.86
C THR A 191 -7.62 -16.71 -9.81
N GLY A 192 -7.20 -16.72 -8.55
CA GLY A 192 -7.92 -16.07 -7.46
C GLY A 192 -7.06 -14.99 -6.80
N TYR A 193 -7.74 -14.14 -6.03
CA TYR A 193 -7.09 -13.14 -5.17
C TYR A 193 -7.50 -13.36 -3.73
N ALA A 194 -6.56 -13.22 -2.81
CA ALA A 194 -6.79 -13.19 -1.37
C ALA A 194 -6.45 -11.80 -0.84
N LEU A 195 -7.32 -11.24 0.00
CA LEU A 195 -7.14 -9.92 0.62
C LEU A 195 -6.99 -10.08 2.12
N LYS A 196 -5.82 -9.71 2.66
CA LYS A 196 -5.54 -9.66 4.10
C LYS A 196 -5.74 -8.23 4.59
N PRO A 197 -6.64 -7.94 5.55
CA PRO A 197 -6.76 -6.61 6.12
C PRO A 197 -5.50 -6.28 6.92
N ILE A 198 -4.93 -5.11 6.67
CA ILE A 198 -3.68 -4.65 7.31
C ILE A 198 -3.78 -3.24 7.89
N GLY A 199 -4.85 -2.51 7.59
CA GLY A 199 -4.91 -1.10 7.95
C GLY A 199 -6.16 -0.35 7.50
N ILE A 200 -6.08 0.96 7.60
CA ILE A 200 -7.09 1.92 7.15
C ILE A 200 -6.40 2.99 6.30
N HIS A 201 -7.04 3.41 5.21
CA HIS A 201 -6.63 4.58 4.44
C HIS A 201 -7.70 5.67 4.53
N TYR A 202 -7.31 6.87 4.95
CA TYR A 202 -8.16 8.06 4.94
C TYR A 202 -7.91 8.83 3.65
N SER A 203 -8.82 8.75 2.69
CA SER A 203 -8.74 9.55 1.47
C SER A 203 -9.07 11.01 1.78
N LYS A 204 -8.37 11.94 1.11
CA LYS A 204 -8.55 13.39 1.28
C LYS A 204 -9.31 14.00 0.11
N GLU A 205 -10.34 14.77 0.41
CA GLU A 205 -11.05 15.63 -0.55
C GLU A 205 -11.05 17.06 -0.03
N PHE A 206 -10.38 17.97 -0.73
CA PHE A 206 -10.33 19.40 -0.37
C PHE A 206 -11.36 20.21 -1.17
N ARG A 207 -11.92 21.23 -0.52
CA ARG A 207 -12.84 22.20 -1.13
C ARG A 207 -12.43 23.62 -0.81
#